data_AF-A0A1V5D0H4-F1
#
_entry.id   AF-A0A1V5D0H4-F1
#
_cell.length_a   1.000
_cell.length_b   1.000
_cell.length_c   1.000
_cell.angle_alpha   90.00
_cell.angle_beta   90.00
_cell.angle_gamma   90.00
#
_symmetry.space_group_name_H-M   'P 1'
#
loop_
_entity.id
_entity.type
_entity.pdbx_description
1 polymer ?
#
loop_
_entity_poly.entity_id
_entity_poly.type
_entity_poly.pdbx_seq_one_letter_code
_entity_poly.pdbx_strand_id
1 'polypeptide(L)'
;MLILEDEMKAVSTELYVTTDDGTYGHHGFVTDVLKQIIEKGEKIDEVVGIGPVVMMMAVANTTKPYNLKTIVSLNTIMVDGTGMCGCCRATIGGETKFVCVDGPEFDGHDVDFKELVARQKMYNREERRAMWDHQCKLEFQAKQLKKTKRRERMPEQDPKKRIQNFSEVALGYTRENAIREANRCLSCKNMPCVEGCPVNIKIPEFIKKAKEGDFMGAIHVIKETNALPAVCGRVCPQETQCEQRCVLGKKGEPVAIGRIERFCADYEAQQGDIRVPEIAPPTGKRVAVVGAGPAGLTVAGELSKKGHSVTVFEALHKAGGVLVYGIPEFRLPKAIVQREVDYVSKLGATIKVDTIVGQAITVDELFSQGFDAIFVGTGAGLPYFLNIPGENLNGVYSANEFLTRANLMKAYLFPEYDTPVRVGSKVAVVGGGNVAMDSARVAKRLGADVYLVYRRSRAEMPARAEEAHHAEEEGIDFRLLTNPIRVVGDESGWVKGIEVVKQELGEPDASGRRRPVDIVGSNYIIDVDVVIIAIGQGPNPILTQSGAGLELRKSGNIVADPETGKTSRKGVFAGGDIVTGAATVILAMGAGRKAAAAMDEYLKTGQW
;
A
#
# COMPACT_ATOMS: atom_id res chain seq x y z
N MET A 1 16.63 21.34 25.33
CA MET A 1 15.42 21.24 24.50
C MET A 1 14.29 20.84 25.43
N LEU A 2 13.31 21.74 25.62
CA LEU A 2 12.09 21.42 26.37
C LEU A 2 11.07 20.88 25.39
N ILE A 3 10.45 19.77 25.76
CA ILE A 3 9.51 19.04 24.90
C ILE A 3 8.13 19.21 25.53
N LEU A 4 7.11 19.43 24.70
CA LEU A 4 5.71 19.60 25.11
C LEU A 4 5.39 20.87 25.91
N GLU A 5 6.22 21.90 25.84
CA GLU A 5 5.98 23.14 26.60
C GLU A 5 4.70 23.84 26.14
N ASP A 6 4.46 23.94 24.84
CA ASP A 6 3.28 24.60 24.27
C ASP A 6 2.00 23.83 24.61
N GLU A 7 2.06 22.50 24.58
CA GLU A 7 0.97 21.61 24.97
C GLU A 7 0.66 21.74 26.46
N MET A 8 1.69 21.81 27.32
CA MET A 8 1.50 22.00 28.75
C MET A 8 0.93 23.39 29.06
N LYS A 9 1.36 24.44 28.35
CA LYS A 9 0.76 25.79 28.47
C LYS A 9 -0.70 25.78 28.05
N ALA A 10 -1.07 25.02 27.03
CA ALA A 10 -2.44 24.97 26.52
C ALA A 10 -3.43 24.33 27.50
N VAL A 11 -2.96 23.46 28.41
CA VAL A 11 -3.80 22.73 29.37
C VAL A 11 -3.63 23.16 30.82
N SER A 12 -2.72 24.10 31.10
CA SER A 12 -2.43 24.58 32.46
C SER A 12 -2.82 26.05 32.61
N THR A 13 -3.49 26.40 33.71
CA THR A 13 -3.76 27.81 34.05
C THR A 13 -2.45 28.57 34.31
N GLU A 14 -1.50 27.92 34.97
CA GLU A 14 -0.14 28.42 35.17
C GLU A 14 0.86 27.29 34.86
N LEU A 15 1.96 27.64 34.19
CA LEU A 15 3.04 26.70 33.90
C LEU A 15 4.35 27.23 34.49
N TYR A 16 4.96 26.42 35.35
CA TYR A 16 6.29 26.68 35.91
C TYR A 16 7.28 25.68 35.33
N VAL A 17 8.35 26.18 34.70
CA VAL A 17 9.45 25.36 34.19
C VAL A 17 10.66 25.53 35.11
N THR A 18 11.32 24.44 35.47
CA THR A 18 12.55 24.48 36.28
C THR A 18 13.69 23.79 35.52
N THR A 19 14.89 24.37 35.53
CA THR A 19 16.11 23.70 35.03
C THR A 19 17.23 23.74 36.07
N ASP A 20 17.98 22.64 36.13
CA ASP A 20 19.10 22.47 37.07
C ASP A 20 20.20 23.53 36.90
N ASP A 21 20.35 24.09 35.69
CA ASP A 21 21.37 25.08 35.34
C ASP A 21 20.83 26.52 35.22
N GLY A 22 19.51 26.70 35.41
CA GLY A 22 18.85 28.01 35.30
C GLY A 22 18.84 28.60 33.90
N THR A 23 19.19 27.84 32.86
CA THR A 23 19.20 28.32 31.47
C THR A 23 17.81 28.65 30.95
N TYR A 24 16.75 28.15 31.58
CA TYR A 24 15.37 28.44 31.22
C TYR A 24 14.41 28.27 32.41
N GLY A 25 13.46 29.19 32.56
CA GLY A 25 12.51 29.16 33.68
C GLY A 25 13.19 29.43 35.03
N HIS A 26 12.81 28.68 36.06
CA HIS A 26 13.37 28.78 37.41
C HIS A 26 14.61 27.89 37.57
N HIS A 27 15.65 28.45 38.18
CA HIS A 27 16.82 27.66 38.56
C HIS A 27 16.51 26.83 39.82
N GLY A 28 16.71 25.52 39.74
CA GLY A 28 16.50 24.59 40.86
C GLY A 28 15.50 23.48 40.54
N PHE A 29 14.94 22.86 41.58
CA PHE A 29 14.05 21.72 41.43
C PHE A 29 12.58 22.13 41.42
N VAL A 30 11.74 21.30 40.79
CA VAL A 30 10.28 21.46 40.81
C VAL A 30 9.70 21.54 42.23
N THR A 31 10.34 20.90 43.21
CA THR A 31 9.93 20.93 44.62
C THR A 31 10.14 22.29 45.28
N ASP A 32 11.10 23.08 44.79
CA ASP A 32 11.35 24.43 45.32
C ASP A 32 10.20 25.36 44.94
N VAL A 33 9.76 25.29 43.68
CA VAL A 33 8.61 26.03 43.18
C VAL A 33 7.32 25.54 43.85
N LEU A 34 7.13 24.22 43.96
CA LEU A 34 5.97 23.65 44.65
C LEU A 34 5.88 24.16 46.09
N LYS A 35 6.98 24.18 46.83
CA LYS A 35 7.03 24.69 48.20
C LYS A 35 6.66 26.18 48.26
N GLN A 36 7.15 27.00 47.33
CA GLN A 36 6.78 28.41 47.25
C GLN A 36 5.28 28.60 47.01
N ILE A 37 4.67 27.81 46.14
CA ILE A 37 3.22 27.86 45.86
C ILE A 37 2.42 27.51 47.13
N ILE A 38 2.84 26.45 47.84
CA ILE A 38 2.22 26.05 49.11
C ILE A 38 2.33 27.17 50.16
N GLU A 39 3.52 27.77 50.32
CA GLU A 39 3.80 28.81 51.31
C GLU A 39 3.15 30.17 50.98
N LYS A 40 2.84 30.43 49.69
CA LYS A 40 2.04 31.59 49.27
C LYS A 40 0.58 31.55 49.78
N GLY A 41 0.13 30.41 50.30
CA GLY A 41 -1.22 30.25 50.85
C GLY A 41 -2.29 30.01 49.79
N GLU A 42 -1.91 29.57 48.59
CA GLU A 42 -2.86 29.14 47.57
C GLU A 42 -3.58 27.86 48.02
N LYS A 43 -4.88 27.76 47.70
CA LYS A 43 -5.65 26.56 48.01
C LYS A 43 -5.27 25.45 47.03
N ILE A 44 -4.69 24.37 47.55
CA ILE A 44 -4.31 23.18 46.77
C ILE A 44 -5.16 22.00 47.22
N ASP A 45 -5.97 21.44 46.32
CA ASP A 45 -6.81 20.27 46.61
C ASP A 45 -6.06 18.93 46.42
N GLU A 46 -5.13 18.85 45.46
CA GLU A 46 -4.35 17.66 45.16
C GLU A 46 -3.02 18.01 44.47
N VAL A 47 -1.96 17.24 44.77
CA VAL A 47 -0.67 17.29 44.09
C VAL A 47 -0.43 15.96 43.38
N VAL A 48 -0.12 15.99 42.08
CA VAL A 48 0.21 14.78 41.31
C VAL A 48 1.68 14.82 40.87
N GLY A 49 2.48 13.87 41.36
CA GLY A 49 3.88 13.70 41.01
C GLY A 49 4.08 12.67 39.90
N ILE A 50 4.58 13.09 38.74
CA ILE A 50 4.87 12.22 37.60
C ILE A 50 6.32 12.46 37.16
N GLY A 51 7.18 11.46 37.29
CA GLY A 51 8.57 11.59 36.89
C GLY A 51 9.47 10.49 37.44
N PRO A 52 10.79 10.72 37.52
CA PRO A 52 11.71 9.79 38.17
C PRO A 52 11.31 9.53 39.62
N VAL A 53 11.54 8.30 40.10
CA VAL A 53 11.17 7.89 41.47
C VAL A 53 11.74 8.82 42.54
N VAL A 54 12.96 9.33 42.35
CA VAL A 54 13.60 10.28 43.28
C VAL A 54 12.86 11.63 43.32
N MET A 55 12.36 12.09 42.18
CA MET A 55 11.56 13.32 42.10
C MET A 55 10.21 13.13 42.81
N MET A 56 9.52 12.02 42.54
CA MET A 56 8.23 11.71 43.17
C MET A 56 8.37 11.57 44.70
N MET A 57 9.46 10.96 45.17
CA MET A 57 9.81 10.92 46.59
C MET A 57 10.00 12.34 47.17
N ALA A 58 10.68 13.22 46.45
CA ALA A 58 10.90 14.60 46.88
C ALA A 58 9.60 15.42 46.93
N VAL A 59 8.70 15.22 45.96
CA VAL A 59 7.35 15.82 45.94
C VAL A 59 6.55 15.35 47.15
N ALA A 60 6.47 14.04 47.38
CA ALA A 60 5.76 13.46 48.54
C ALA A 60 6.31 13.98 49.87
N ASN A 61 7.64 14.09 50.01
CA ASN A 61 8.25 14.65 51.23
C ASN A 61 7.98 16.15 51.40
N THR A 62 7.92 16.91 50.30
CA THR A 62 7.62 18.35 50.32
C THR A 62 6.19 18.61 50.76
N THR A 63 5.23 17.78 50.34
CA THR A 63 3.80 17.97 50.64
C THR A 63 3.37 17.41 51.99
N LYS A 64 4.09 16.41 52.53
CA LYS A 64 3.73 15.71 53.78
C LYS A 64 3.57 16.62 55.01
N PRO A 65 4.46 17.61 55.28
CA PRO A 65 4.28 18.53 56.41
C PRO A 65 3.01 19.39 56.34
N TYR A 66 2.48 19.59 55.13
CA TYR A 66 1.30 20.41 54.87
C TYR A 66 0.01 19.59 54.79
N ASN A 67 0.08 18.27 54.99
CA ASN A 67 -1.06 17.35 54.91
C ASN A 67 -1.85 17.47 53.59
N LEU A 68 -1.13 17.69 52.49
CA LEU A 68 -1.73 17.80 51.15
C LEU A 68 -1.87 16.41 50.52
N LYS A 69 -3.05 16.12 49.97
CA LYS A 69 -3.29 14.90 49.20
C LYS A 69 -2.30 14.82 48.04
N THR A 70 -1.47 13.78 48.02
CA THR A 70 -0.39 13.65 47.05
C THR A 70 -0.47 12.30 46.36
N ILE A 71 -0.68 12.31 45.04
CA ILE A 71 -0.69 11.11 44.21
C ILE A 71 0.61 11.03 43.43
N VAL A 72 1.19 9.84 43.31
CA VAL A 72 2.36 9.60 42.46
C VAL A 72 2.07 8.51 41.44
N SER A 73 2.59 8.67 40.22
CA SER A 73 2.40 7.69 39.14
C SER A 73 3.62 6.78 39.01
N LEU A 74 3.46 5.51 39.37
CA LEU A 74 4.52 4.49 39.32
C LEU A 74 4.60 3.75 37.97
N ASN A 75 3.98 4.29 36.91
CA ASN A 75 4.02 3.76 35.55
C ASN A 75 5.44 3.39 35.07
N THR A 76 6.47 4.12 35.53
CA THR A 76 7.87 3.95 35.14
C THR A 76 8.48 2.61 35.52
N ILE A 77 7.86 1.84 36.42
CA ILE A 77 8.34 0.50 36.82
C ILE A 77 7.53 -0.66 36.23
N MET A 78 6.58 -0.37 35.34
CA MET A 78 5.85 -1.40 34.60
C MET A 78 6.73 -2.03 33.52
N VAL A 79 6.54 -3.33 33.28
CA VAL A 79 7.27 -4.06 32.23
C VAL A 79 6.31 -4.78 31.29
N ASP A 80 5.50 -5.69 31.83
CA ASP A 80 4.60 -6.53 31.05
C ASP A 80 3.16 -6.03 31.00
N GLY A 81 2.79 -5.07 31.85
CA GLY A 81 1.43 -4.50 31.93
C GLY A 81 0.35 -5.44 32.46
N THR A 82 0.66 -6.71 32.73
CA THR A 82 -0.32 -7.74 33.15
C THR A 82 -0.07 -8.31 34.54
N GLY A 83 1.04 -7.94 35.18
CA GLY A 83 1.44 -8.45 36.49
C GLY A 83 2.08 -9.84 36.46
N MET A 84 2.14 -10.50 35.31
CA MET A 84 2.71 -11.85 35.16
C MET A 84 4.21 -11.90 35.49
N CYS A 85 4.97 -10.83 35.18
CA CYS A 85 6.41 -10.82 35.42
C CYS A 85 6.79 -10.49 36.88
N GLY A 86 5.87 -9.91 37.65
CA GLY A 86 6.10 -9.44 39.02
C GLY A 86 7.20 -8.39 39.19
N CYS A 87 7.66 -7.76 38.10
CA CYS A 87 8.74 -6.76 38.14
C CYS A 87 8.29 -5.46 38.80
N CYS A 88 7.06 -5.02 38.47
CA CYS A 88 6.42 -3.79 38.92
C CYS A 88 5.91 -3.81 40.37
N ARG A 89 6.40 -4.72 41.20
CA ARG A 89 5.98 -4.79 42.61
C ARG A 89 6.61 -3.67 43.44
N ALA A 90 5.80 -3.05 44.28
CA ALA A 90 6.20 -2.01 45.22
C ALA A 90 5.45 -2.17 46.55
N THR A 91 6.09 -1.80 47.66
CA THR A 91 5.42 -1.76 48.96
C THR A 91 4.68 -0.44 49.13
N ILE A 92 3.36 -0.51 49.26
CA ILE A 92 2.46 0.63 49.45
C ILE A 92 1.64 0.37 50.72
N GLY A 93 1.70 1.26 51.70
CA GLY A 93 0.94 1.14 52.96
C GLY A 93 1.30 -0.12 53.78
N GLY A 94 2.50 -0.67 53.57
CA GLY A 94 2.96 -1.91 54.20
C GLY A 94 2.56 -3.20 53.47
N GLU A 95 1.85 -3.11 52.35
CA GLU A 95 1.46 -4.25 51.51
C GLU A 95 2.20 -4.24 50.17
N THR A 96 2.55 -5.41 49.65
CA THR A 96 3.07 -5.52 48.28
C THR A 96 1.92 -5.34 47.29
N LYS A 97 2.02 -4.30 46.45
CA LYS A 97 1.13 -4.04 45.31
C LYS A 97 1.88 -4.24 44.00
N PHE A 98 1.14 -4.63 42.97
CA PHE A 98 1.59 -4.77 41.59
C PHE A 98 1.07 -3.59 40.81
N VAL A 99 1.93 -2.63 40.49
CA VAL A 99 1.54 -1.38 39.81
C VAL A 99 0.75 -1.64 38.51
N CYS A 100 1.13 -2.68 37.75
CA CYS A 100 0.42 -3.07 36.52
C CYS A 100 -1.02 -3.58 36.75
N VAL A 101 -1.37 -4.07 37.94
CA VAL A 101 -2.64 -4.75 38.23
C VAL A 101 -3.51 -3.90 39.17
N ASP A 102 -2.89 -3.36 40.22
CA ASP A 102 -3.57 -2.59 41.27
C ASP A 102 -3.78 -1.12 40.86
N GLY A 103 -3.20 -0.68 39.75
CA GLY A 103 -3.28 0.69 39.23
C GLY A 103 -1.93 1.43 39.36
N PRO A 104 -1.60 2.37 38.45
CA PRO A 104 -0.34 3.10 38.52
C PRO A 104 -0.27 4.21 39.56
N GLU A 105 -1.41 4.73 39.99
CA GLU A 105 -1.52 5.90 40.84
C GLU A 105 -1.73 5.49 42.31
N PHE A 106 -0.81 5.89 43.18
CA PHE A 106 -0.87 5.63 44.62
C PHE A 106 -0.72 6.91 45.42
N ASP A 107 -1.19 6.90 46.67
CA ASP A 107 -0.85 7.94 47.63
C ASP A 107 0.67 7.94 47.86
N GLY A 108 1.31 9.05 47.51
CA GLY A 108 2.74 9.25 47.63
C GLY A 108 3.24 9.13 49.07
N HIS A 109 2.40 9.36 50.08
CA HIS A 109 2.81 9.25 51.49
C HIS A 109 2.88 7.80 51.98
N ASP A 110 2.26 6.87 51.27
CA ASP A 110 2.21 5.43 51.57
C ASP A 110 3.25 4.61 50.80
N VAL A 111 3.91 5.18 49.79
CA VAL A 111 4.94 4.48 48.99
C VAL A 111 6.23 4.33 49.77
N ASP A 112 6.76 3.10 49.87
CA ASP A 112 8.14 2.87 50.32
C ASP A 112 9.15 3.21 49.21
N PHE A 113 9.45 4.51 49.10
CA PHE A 113 10.42 4.99 48.14
C PHE A 113 11.85 4.49 48.39
N LYS A 114 12.21 4.11 49.62
CA LYS A 114 13.55 3.59 49.91
C LYS A 114 13.74 2.23 49.27
N GLU A 115 12.75 1.35 49.42
CA GLU A 115 12.72 0.06 48.74
C GLU A 115 12.74 0.25 47.22
N LEU A 116 11.86 1.12 46.70
CA LEU A 116 11.69 1.34 45.27
C LEU A 116 12.99 1.83 44.61
N VAL A 117 13.67 2.80 45.23
CA VAL A 117 14.98 3.30 44.78
C VAL A 117 16.05 2.21 44.87
N ALA A 118 16.07 1.40 45.93
CA ALA A 118 17.02 0.29 46.06
C ALA A 118 16.83 -0.76 44.95
N ARG A 119 15.57 -1.09 44.61
CA ARG A 119 15.24 -2.02 43.52
C ARG A 119 15.68 -1.49 42.16
N GLN A 120 15.46 -0.21 41.86
CA GLN A 120 15.91 0.38 40.58
C GLN A 120 17.44 0.37 40.44
N LYS A 121 18.17 0.57 41.54
CA LYS A 121 19.65 0.53 41.53
C LYS A 121 20.23 -0.84 41.17
N MET A 122 19.43 -1.92 41.19
CA MET A 122 19.88 -3.27 40.87
C MET A 122 20.49 -3.37 39.47
N TYR A 123 20.00 -2.57 38.51
CA TYR A 123 20.48 -2.58 37.13
C TYR A 123 21.49 -1.47 36.82
N ASN A 124 21.92 -0.67 37.81
CA ASN A 124 22.83 0.46 37.57
C ASN A 124 24.17 0.05 36.97
N ARG A 125 24.61 -1.20 37.14
CA ARG A 125 25.85 -1.70 36.53
C ARG A 125 25.61 -2.00 35.05
N GLU A 126 24.51 -2.67 34.74
CA GLU A 126 24.05 -3.02 33.40
C GLU A 126 23.72 -1.75 32.60
N GLU A 127 23.04 -0.78 33.21
CA GLU A 127 22.74 0.54 32.63
C GLU A 127 24.02 1.34 32.40
N ARG A 128 24.96 1.38 33.35
CA ARG A 128 26.26 2.04 33.13
C ARG A 128 27.09 1.35 32.06
N ARG A 129 27.05 0.02 31.99
CA ARG A 129 27.69 -0.75 30.91
C ARG A 129 26.99 -0.51 29.58
N ALA A 130 25.66 -0.44 29.54
CA ALA A 130 24.89 -0.13 28.35
C ALA A 130 25.17 1.30 27.88
N MET A 131 25.26 2.28 28.79
CA MET A 131 25.64 3.65 28.48
C MET A 131 27.09 3.75 28.02
N TRP A 132 28.03 3.03 28.65
CA TRP A 132 29.43 2.95 28.22
C TRP A 132 29.56 2.29 26.84
N ASP A 133 28.86 1.17 26.60
CA ASP A 133 28.75 0.53 25.31
C ASP A 133 28.07 1.46 24.29
N HIS A 134 27.11 2.28 24.71
CA HIS A 134 26.43 3.25 23.85
C HIS A 134 27.35 4.44 23.50
N GLN A 135 28.17 4.91 24.43
CA GLN A 135 29.14 6.01 24.25
C GLN A 135 30.34 5.55 23.39
N CYS A 136 30.86 4.34 23.62
CA CYS A 136 31.90 3.71 22.82
C CYS A 136 31.38 3.31 21.42
N LYS A 137 30.10 2.91 21.30
CA LYS A 137 29.43 2.72 20.00
C LYS A 137 29.16 4.03 19.28
N LEU A 138 28.91 5.15 19.96
CA LEU A 138 28.70 6.46 19.31
C LEU A 138 30.00 6.99 18.69
N GLU A 139 31.14 6.87 19.37
CA GLU A 139 32.44 7.31 18.81
C GLU A 139 32.92 6.40 17.66
N PHE A 140 32.67 5.08 17.76
CA PHE A 140 33.00 4.13 16.69
C PHE A 140 32.01 4.20 15.51
N GLN A 141 30.71 4.41 15.75
CA GLN A 141 29.71 4.58 14.69
C GLN A 141 29.82 5.94 14.00
N ALA A 142 30.23 7.00 14.69
CA ALA A 142 30.50 8.31 14.07
C ALA A 142 31.67 8.26 13.07
N LYS A 143 32.68 7.42 13.33
CA LYS A 143 33.83 7.23 12.41
C LYS A 143 33.61 6.14 11.35
N GLN A 144 32.73 5.15 11.58
CA GLN A 144 32.44 4.08 10.61
C GLN A 144 31.20 4.29 9.73
N LEU A 145 30.29 5.23 10.05
CA LEU A 145 29.25 5.68 9.13
C LEU A 145 29.82 6.58 8.04
N LYS A 146 30.66 6.01 7.17
CA LYS A 146 30.80 6.50 5.80
C LYS A 146 29.44 6.32 5.10
N LYS A 147 28.61 7.37 5.13
CA LYS A 147 27.54 7.71 4.18
C LYS A 147 26.86 6.52 3.48
N THR A 148 26.07 5.71 4.18
CA THR A 148 24.93 5.07 3.51
C THR A 148 23.83 6.13 3.38
N LYS A 149 23.73 6.73 2.19
CA LYS A 149 22.62 7.63 1.86
C LYS A 149 21.30 6.84 2.05
N ARG A 150 20.49 7.21 3.05
CA ARG A 150 19.12 6.68 3.20
C ARG A 150 18.31 6.98 1.93
N ARG A 151 17.31 6.15 1.65
CA ARG A 151 16.36 6.37 0.54
C ARG A 151 15.62 7.68 0.77
N GLU A 152 15.51 8.50 -0.26
CA GLU A 152 14.71 9.72 -0.22
C GLU A 152 13.24 9.33 0.06
N ARG A 153 12.63 10.01 1.03
CA ARG A 153 11.23 9.77 1.37
C ARG A 153 10.32 10.39 0.31
N MET A 154 9.27 9.67 -0.05
CA MET A 154 8.20 10.21 -0.89
C MET A 154 7.38 11.17 -0.02
N PRO A 155 7.19 12.43 -0.43
CA PRO A 155 6.21 13.30 0.19
C PRO A 155 4.81 12.69 0.02
N GLU A 156 4.04 12.66 1.10
CA GLU A 156 2.71 12.06 1.13
C GLU A 156 1.72 13.03 1.78
N GLN A 157 0.43 12.90 1.43
CA GLN A 157 -0.62 13.59 2.15
C GLN A 157 -0.72 13.09 3.60
N ASP A 158 -1.07 14.00 4.51
CA ASP A 158 -1.38 13.68 5.90
C ASP A 158 -2.53 12.64 5.99
N PRO A 159 -2.40 11.56 6.78
CA PRO A 159 -3.42 10.52 6.88
C PRO A 159 -4.81 11.03 7.23
N LYS A 160 -4.94 12.01 8.15
CA LYS A 160 -6.25 12.55 8.57
C LYS A 160 -6.91 13.36 7.45
N LYS A 161 -6.11 14.00 6.59
CA LYS A 161 -6.61 14.75 5.43
C LYS A 161 -6.94 13.84 4.25
N ARG A 162 -6.08 12.85 3.96
CA ARG A 162 -6.19 12.00 2.77
C ARG A 162 -7.34 10.99 2.81
N ILE A 163 -7.90 10.71 3.99
CA ILE A 163 -9.13 9.93 4.13
C ILE A 163 -10.38 10.75 3.76
N GLN A 164 -10.29 12.07 3.57
CA GLN A 164 -11.44 12.91 3.24
C GLN A 164 -11.53 13.22 1.74
N ASN A 165 -10.62 12.66 0.92
CA ASN A 165 -10.57 12.94 -0.51
C ASN A 165 -10.03 11.74 -1.31
N PHE A 166 -10.18 11.81 -2.63
CA PHE A 166 -9.69 10.81 -3.58
C PHE A 166 -8.44 11.27 -4.34
N SER A 167 -7.79 12.36 -3.92
CA SER A 167 -6.55 12.84 -4.53
C SER A 167 -5.36 11.93 -4.20
N GLU A 168 -4.33 11.97 -5.05
CA GLU A 168 -3.17 11.08 -4.97
C GLU A 168 -2.44 11.17 -3.61
N VAL A 169 -2.26 10.05 -2.92
CA VAL A 169 -1.61 10.02 -1.59
C VAL A 169 -0.12 10.34 -1.67
N ALA A 170 0.60 9.64 -2.55
CA ALA A 170 2.00 9.90 -2.81
C ALA A 170 2.12 11.09 -3.76
N LEU A 171 2.75 12.19 -3.35
CA LEU A 171 2.75 13.46 -4.07
C LEU A 171 3.84 13.58 -5.15
N GLY A 172 4.77 12.63 -5.19
CA GLY A 172 5.88 12.64 -6.15
C GLY A 172 7.12 13.36 -5.59
N TYR A 173 8.24 13.16 -6.26
CA TYR A 173 9.48 13.86 -5.92
C TYR A 173 9.51 15.29 -6.47
N THR A 174 10.22 16.18 -5.77
CA THR A 174 10.73 17.40 -6.40
C THR A 174 11.95 17.07 -7.27
N ARG A 175 12.38 18.04 -8.08
CA ARG A 175 13.62 17.93 -8.87
C ARG A 175 14.82 17.57 -8.00
N GLU A 176 14.96 18.21 -6.85
CA GLU A 176 16.07 18.01 -5.93
C GLU A 176 16.01 16.60 -5.32
N ASN A 177 14.83 16.15 -4.90
CA ASN A 177 14.64 14.80 -4.37
C ASN A 177 15.00 13.73 -5.41
N ALA A 178 14.54 13.91 -6.66
CA ALA A 178 14.81 12.99 -7.76
C ALA A 178 16.32 12.91 -8.05
N ILE A 179 17.03 14.04 -8.10
CA ILE A 179 18.49 14.07 -8.30
C ILE A 179 19.22 13.42 -7.12
N ARG A 180 18.84 13.71 -5.88
CA ARG A 180 19.48 13.10 -4.70
C ARG A 180 19.31 11.59 -4.66
N GLU A 181 18.10 11.10 -4.96
CA GLU A 181 17.82 9.67 -5.04
C GLU A 181 18.54 9.00 -6.21
N ALA A 182 18.54 9.63 -7.39
CA ALA A 182 19.28 9.16 -8.55
C ALA A 182 20.78 9.01 -8.23
N ASN A 183 21.35 9.95 -7.46
CA ASN A 183 22.74 9.94 -6.98
C ASN A 183 23.08 8.81 -5.98
N ARG A 184 22.11 7.97 -5.58
CA ARG A 184 22.37 6.74 -4.81
C ARG A 184 22.68 5.54 -5.72
N CYS A 185 22.31 5.59 -7.01
CA CYS A 185 22.57 4.51 -7.94
C CYS A 185 24.06 4.30 -8.18
N LEU A 186 24.52 3.06 -8.06
CA LEU A 186 25.93 2.65 -8.20
C LEU A 186 26.36 2.45 -9.66
N SER A 187 25.45 2.60 -10.63
CA SER A 187 25.72 2.33 -12.05
C SER A 187 26.35 0.95 -12.28
N CYS A 188 25.74 -0.09 -11.69
CA CYS A 188 26.27 -1.45 -11.70
C CYS A 188 26.46 -2.00 -13.11
N LYS A 189 27.66 -2.53 -13.43
CA LYS A 189 27.99 -3.11 -14.74
C LYS A 189 27.03 -4.23 -15.19
N ASN A 190 26.65 -5.13 -14.28
CA ASN A 190 25.79 -6.28 -14.60
C ASN A 190 24.29 -5.94 -14.54
N MET A 191 23.92 -4.70 -14.20
CA MET A 191 22.54 -4.18 -14.28
C MET A 191 21.42 -5.12 -13.77
N PRO A 192 21.53 -5.75 -12.58
CA PRO A 192 20.56 -6.75 -12.12
C PRO A 192 19.13 -6.20 -11.95
N CYS A 193 18.99 -4.88 -11.79
CA CYS A 193 17.69 -4.21 -11.76
C CYS A 193 16.92 -4.31 -13.10
N VAL A 194 17.63 -4.39 -14.23
CA VAL A 194 17.05 -4.53 -15.58
C VAL A 194 16.48 -5.94 -15.77
N GLU A 195 17.19 -6.96 -15.28
CA GLU A 195 16.70 -8.35 -15.26
C GLU A 195 15.46 -8.50 -14.38
N GLY A 196 15.39 -7.76 -13.27
CA GLY A 196 14.23 -7.72 -12.38
C GLY A 196 13.03 -6.94 -12.92
N CYS A 197 13.15 -6.25 -14.05
CA CYS A 197 12.07 -5.49 -14.67
C CYS A 197 11.42 -6.32 -15.80
N PRO A 198 10.12 -6.64 -15.75
CA PRO A 198 9.47 -7.49 -16.76
C PRO A 198 9.48 -6.95 -18.20
N VAL A 199 9.67 -5.64 -18.39
CA VAL A 199 9.80 -5.02 -19.72
C VAL A 199 11.26 -4.63 -20.03
N ASN A 200 12.19 -4.93 -19.12
CA ASN A 200 13.63 -4.65 -19.24
C ASN A 200 13.96 -3.17 -19.49
N ILE A 201 13.38 -2.26 -18.69
CA ILE A 201 13.77 -0.84 -18.70
C ILE A 201 15.28 -0.71 -18.50
N LYS A 202 15.92 0.13 -19.30
CA LYS A 202 17.35 0.48 -19.19
C LYS A 202 17.62 1.37 -17.97
N ILE A 203 17.42 0.80 -16.77
CA ILE A 203 17.38 1.53 -15.50
C ILE A 203 18.63 2.38 -15.24
N PRO A 204 19.87 1.86 -15.38
CA PRO A 204 21.06 2.66 -15.14
C PRO A 204 21.22 3.83 -16.12
N GLU A 205 20.74 3.68 -17.36
CA GLU A 205 20.83 4.71 -18.40
C GLU A 205 19.92 5.90 -18.10
N PHE A 206 18.63 5.67 -17.82
CA PHE A 206 17.73 6.77 -17.49
C PHE A 206 18.09 7.42 -16.14
N ILE A 207 18.55 6.62 -15.16
CA ILE A 207 18.99 7.18 -13.88
C ILE A 207 20.24 8.04 -14.06
N LYS A 208 21.16 7.68 -14.96
CA LYS A 208 22.32 8.52 -15.28
C LYS A 208 21.87 9.90 -15.79
N LYS A 209 20.92 9.93 -16.71
CA LYS A 209 20.34 11.19 -17.21
C LYS A 209 19.64 11.99 -16.11
N ALA A 210 18.87 11.31 -15.24
CA ALA A 210 18.24 11.95 -14.09
C ALA A 210 19.26 12.55 -13.09
N LYS A 211 20.43 11.92 -12.90
CA LYS A 211 21.54 12.50 -12.09
C LYS A 211 22.06 13.80 -12.69
N GLU A 212 22.15 13.86 -14.01
CA GLU A 212 22.63 15.02 -14.79
C GLU A 212 21.56 16.12 -14.91
N GLY A 213 20.33 15.87 -14.44
CA GLY A 213 19.20 16.79 -14.57
C GLY A 213 18.50 16.75 -15.93
N ASP A 214 18.88 15.82 -16.81
CA ASP A 214 18.25 15.56 -18.11
C ASP A 214 17.04 14.63 -17.96
N PHE A 215 15.95 15.15 -17.38
CA PHE A 215 14.74 14.33 -17.15
C PHE A 215 13.98 14.02 -18.44
N MET A 216 14.01 14.91 -19.43
CA MET A 216 13.42 14.66 -20.75
C MET A 216 14.15 13.53 -21.47
N GLY A 217 15.48 13.52 -21.46
CA GLY A 217 16.24 12.38 -21.96
C GLY A 217 15.97 11.10 -21.16
N ALA A 218 15.80 11.20 -19.83
CA ALA A 218 15.51 10.04 -18.99
C ALA A 218 14.17 9.39 -19.36
N ILE A 219 13.10 10.17 -19.51
CA ILE A 219 11.78 9.64 -19.91
C ILE A 219 11.81 9.04 -21.32
N HIS A 220 12.57 9.63 -22.26
CA HIS A 220 12.74 9.05 -23.59
C HIS A 220 13.36 7.64 -23.53
N VAL A 221 14.40 7.45 -22.71
CA VAL A 221 15.03 6.13 -22.50
C VAL A 221 14.04 5.13 -21.89
N ILE A 222 13.21 5.57 -20.94
CA ILE A 222 12.18 4.70 -20.34
C ILE A 222 11.17 4.26 -21.41
N LYS A 223 10.69 5.20 -22.24
CA LYS A 223 9.68 4.97 -23.29
C LYS A 223 10.14 4.08 -24.45
N GLU A 224 11.44 3.78 -24.56
CA GLU A 224 11.94 2.78 -25.50
C GLU A 224 11.40 1.37 -25.20
N THR A 225 11.08 1.09 -23.93
CA THR A 225 10.69 -0.26 -23.47
C THR A 225 9.40 -0.28 -22.67
N ASN A 226 9.01 0.84 -22.05
CA ASN A 226 7.80 0.96 -21.25
C ASN A 226 6.80 1.92 -21.91
N ALA A 227 5.64 1.39 -22.30
CA ALA A 227 4.58 2.19 -22.92
C ALA A 227 3.79 3.05 -21.91
N LEU A 228 3.86 2.77 -20.60
CA LEU A 228 3.04 3.39 -19.55
C LEU A 228 3.89 3.80 -18.32
N PRO A 229 4.95 4.60 -18.48
CA PRO A 229 5.89 4.90 -17.41
C PRO A 229 5.25 5.61 -16.21
N ALA A 230 4.31 6.52 -16.45
CA ALA A 230 3.64 7.25 -15.37
C ALA A 230 2.76 6.31 -14.51
N VAL A 231 2.25 5.22 -15.11
CA VAL A 231 1.49 4.18 -14.42
C VAL A 231 2.43 3.23 -13.67
N CYS A 232 3.46 2.72 -14.33
CA CYS A 232 4.38 1.73 -13.76
C CYS A 232 5.15 2.26 -12.54
N GLY A 233 5.61 3.52 -12.61
CA GLY A 233 6.27 4.18 -11.48
C GLY A 233 5.38 4.31 -10.23
N ARG A 234 4.05 4.24 -10.38
CA ARG A 234 3.07 4.32 -9.28
C ARG A 234 2.67 2.96 -8.73
N VAL A 235 2.41 1.98 -9.61
CA VAL A 235 1.65 0.78 -9.21
C VAL A 235 2.45 -0.52 -9.25
N CYS A 236 3.68 -0.51 -9.80
CA CYS A 236 4.54 -1.68 -9.75
C CYS A 236 4.88 -2.04 -8.29
N PRO A 237 4.87 -3.32 -7.90
CA PRO A 237 5.44 -3.76 -6.64
C PRO A 237 6.96 -3.86 -6.78
N GLN A 238 7.65 -2.72 -6.73
CA GLN A 238 9.09 -2.68 -6.99
C GLN A 238 9.90 -3.55 -6.02
N GLU A 239 9.38 -3.76 -4.80
CA GLU A 239 9.94 -4.60 -3.75
C GLU A 239 10.05 -6.09 -4.11
N THR A 240 9.31 -6.55 -5.12
CA THR A 240 9.39 -7.92 -5.68
C THR A 240 9.94 -7.94 -7.11
N GLN A 241 10.46 -6.81 -7.61
CA GLN A 241 10.88 -6.62 -9.00
C GLN A 241 12.26 -5.94 -9.09
N CYS A 242 12.33 -4.78 -9.77
CA CYS A 242 13.58 -4.10 -10.07
C CYS A 242 14.34 -3.65 -8.81
N GLU A 243 13.63 -3.21 -7.76
CA GLU A 243 14.26 -2.77 -6.51
C GLU A 243 14.71 -3.94 -5.65
N GLN A 244 14.03 -5.10 -5.71
CA GLN A 244 14.47 -6.34 -5.08
C GLN A 244 15.87 -6.77 -5.55
N ARG A 245 16.17 -6.55 -6.83
CA ARG A 245 17.44 -6.91 -7.46
C ARG A 245 18.52 -5.82 -7.32
N CYS A 246 18.20 -4.68 -6.72
CA CYS A 246 19.14 -3.57 -6.57
C CYS A 246 20.29 -3.96 -5.63
N VAL A 247 21.55 -3.78 -6.09
CA VAL A 247 22.75 -4.12 -5.30
C VAL A 247 22.82 -3.32 -3.99
N LEU A 248 22.32 -2.07 -3.99
CA LEU A 248 22.28 -1.23 -2.79
C LEU A 248 21.34 -1.82 -1.72
N GLY A 249 20.27 -2.50 -2.15
CA GLY A 249 19.31 -3.18 -1.28
C GLY A 249 19.91 -4.32 -0.44
N LYS A 250 21.09 -4.84 -0.80
CA LYS A 250 21.76 -5.92 -0.04
C LYS A 250 22.34 -5.45 1.30
N LYS A 251 22.70 -4.16 1.40
CA LYS A 251 23.35 -3.57 2.59
C LYS A 251 22.62 -2.34 3.14
N GLY A 252 21.43 -2.04 2.61
CA GLY A 252 20.66 -0.85 2.94
C GLY A 252 19.37 -0.81 2.12
N GLU A 253 18.82 0.38 1.90
CA GLU A 253 17.61 0.53 1.11
C GLU A 253 17.95 0.58 -0.39
N PRO A 254 17.19 -0.09 -1.26
CA PRO A 254 17.41 -0.02 -2.71
C PRO A 254 17.21 1.41 -3.22
N VAL A 255 17.70 1.68 -4.44
CA VAL A 255 17.38 2.91 -5.16
C VAL A 255 15.88 2.92 -5.45
N ALA A 256 15.21 4.05 -5.24
CA ALA A 256 13.79 4.20 -5.51
C ALA A 256 13.49 4.36 -7.01
N ILE A 257 13.75 3.30 -7.77
CA ILE A 257 13.66 3.26 -9.23
C ILE A 257 12.27 3.70 -9.69
N GLY A 258 11.21 3.16 -9.09
CA GLY A 258 9.83 3.50 -9.47
C GLY A 258 9.49 4.96 -9.22
N ARG A 259 10.04 5.55 -8.15
CA ARG A 259 9.81 6.98 -7.81
C ARG A 259 10.54 7.93 -8.78
N ILE A 260 11.74 7.55 -9.25
CA ILE A 260 12.45 8.31 -10.29
C ILE A 260 11.74 8.16 -11.64
N GLU A 261 11.30 6.95 -12.00
CA GLU A 261 10.52 6.69 -13.22
C GLU A 261 9.24 7.55 -13.24
N ARG A 262 8.47 7.51 -12.16
CA ARG A 262 7.30 8.36 -11.95
C ARG A 262 7.64 9.84 -12.15
N PHE A 263 8.69 10.32 -11.48
CA PHE A 263 9.09 11.72 -11.57
C PHE A 263 9.41 12.14 -13.01
N CYS A 264 10.15 11.33 -13.76
CA CYS A 264 10.50 11.64 -15.14
C CYS A 264 9.25 11.72 -16.04
N ALA A 265 8.29 10.82 -15.83
CA ALA A 265 7.03 10.82 -16.59
C ALA A 265 6.11 11.99 -16.22
N ASP A 266 6.03 12.33 -14.93
CA ASP A 266 5.27 13.50 -14.47
C ASP A 266 5.91 14.81 -14.94
N TYR A 267 7.25 14.89 -14.97
CA TYR A 267 7.99 16.05 -15.47
C TYR A 267 7.74 16.30 -16.96
N GLU A 268 7.78 15.26 -17.80
CA GLU A 268 7.44 15.36 -19.23
C GLU A 268 6.05 15.93 -19.45
N ALA A 269 5.07 15.43 -18.69
CA ALA A 269 3.69 15.90 -18.77
C ALA A 269 3.54 17.38 -18.39
N GLN A 270 4.34 17.89 -17.45
CA GLN A 270 4.33 19.30 -17.05
C GLN A 270 4.98 20.20 -18.10
N GLN A 271 6.00 19.72 -18.82
CA GLN A 271 6.63 20.48 -19.90
C GLN A 271 5.77 20.53 -21.18
N GLY A 272 4.84 19.59 -21.34
CA GLY A 272 3.95 19.51 -22.51
C GLY A 272 4.64 18.96 -23.78
N ASP A 273 5.90 18.58 -23.70
CA ASP A 273 6.71 18.07 -24.81
C ASP A 273 6.69 16.54 -24.85
N ILE A 274 5.55 15.97 -25.27
CA ILE A 274 5.42 14.51 -25.44
C ILE A 274 5.99 14.13 -26.81
N ARG A 275 7.23 13.64 -26.81
CA ARG A 275 7.87 13.16 -28.03
C ARG A 275 7.23 11.87 -28.52
N VAL A 276 6.70 11.92 -29.74
CA VAL A 276 6.30 10.72 -30.49
C VAL A 276 7.54 10.20 -31.24
N PRO A 277 7.93 8.92 -31.10
CA PRO A 277 9.04 8.36 -31.86
C PRO A 277 8.71 8.33 -33.35
N GLU A 278 9.74 8.22 -34.19
CA GLU A 278 9.54 8.00 -35.63
C GLU A 278 8.82 6.66 -35.85
N ILE A 279 7.70 6.72 -36.58
CA ILE A 279 6.89 5.56 -36.92
C ILE A 279 7.41 4.96 -38.23
N ALA A 280 7.59 3.65 -38.27
CA ALA A 280 8.04 2.97 -39.48
C ALA A 280 7.00 3.09 -40.63
N PRO A 281 7.42 3.00 -41.90
CA PRO A 281 6.51 3.07 -43.04
C PRO A 281 5.36 2.04 -42.95
N PRO A 282 4.16 2.35 -43.48
CA PRO A 282 3.02 1.43 -43.44
C PRO A 282 3.34 0.06 -44.03
N THR A 283 3.05 -1.00 -43.28
CA THR A 283 3.29 -2.39 -43.70
C THR A 283 2.15 -2.97 -44.54
N GLY A 284 0.99 -2.31 -44.55
CA GLY A 284 -0.26 -2.82 -45.13
C GLY A 284 -0.95 -3.90 -44.30
N LYS A 285 -0.39 -4.30 -43.15
CA LYS A 285 -0.94 -5.33 -42.27
C LYS A 285 -1.86 -4.74 -41.21
N ARG A 286 -2.95 -5.45 -40.91
CA ARG A 286 -4.01 -5.03 -39.98
C ARG A 286 -4.07 -5.94 -38.76
N VAL A 287 -4.11 -5.34 -37.57
CA VAL A 287 -4.13 -6.06 -36.30
C VAL A 287 -5.31 -5.62 -35.44
N ALA A 288 -6.07 -6.60 -34.93
CA ALA A 288 -7.09 -6.36 -33.92
C ALA A 288 -6.52 -6.67 -32.52
N VAL A 289 -6.71 -5.76 -31.58
CA VAL A 289 -6.33 -5.94 -30.17
C VAL A 289 -7.61 -5.94 -29.35
N VAL A 290 -7.91 -7.04 -28.66
CA VAL A 290 -9.12 -7.20 -27.86
C VAL A 290 -8.81 -6.93 -26.39
N GLY A 291 -9.34 -5.83 -25.88
CA GLY A 291 -9.10 -5.30 -24.53
C GLY A 291 -8.09 -4.14 -24.54
N ALA A 292 -8.48 -3.00 -23.97
CA ALA A 292 -7.63 -1.81 -23.82
C ALA A 292 -6.99 -1.73 -22.43
N GLY A 293 -6.66 -2.87 -21.81
CA GLY A 293 -5.85 -2.95 -20.60
C GLY A 293 -4.35 -2.77 -20.90
N PRO A 294 -3.48 -2.87 -19.87
CA PRO A 294 -2.04 -2.67 -20.02
C PRO A 294 -1.38 -3.52 -21.11
N ALA A 295 -1.76 -4.81 -21.22
CA ALA A 295 -1.25 -5.71 -22.26
C ALA A 295 -1.65 -5.24 -23.67
N GLY A 296 -2.93 -4.94 -23.88
CA GLY A 296 -3.45 -4.52 -25.18
C GLY A 296 -2.90 -3.16 -25.61
N LEU A 297 -2.83 -2.17 -24.70
CA LEU A 297 -2.23 -0.87 -24.99
C LEU A 297 -0.74 -0.99 -25.34
N THR A 298 -0.01 -1.90 -24.68
CA THR A 298 1.39 -2.18 -25.02
C THR A 298 1.50 -2.77 -26.42
N VAL A 299 0.71 -3.80 -26.74
CA VAL A 299 0.70 -4.41 -28.08
C VAL A 299 0.36 -3.37 -29.15
N ALA A 300 -0.64 -2.53 -28.90
CA ALA A 300 -1.06 -1.49 -29.81
C ALA A 300 0.04 -0.46 -30.07
N GLY A 301 0.69 0.04 -29.01
CA GLY A 301 1.80 0.97 -29.15
C GLY A 301 3.01 0.37 -29.86
N GLU A 302 3.40 -0.86 -29.51
CA GLU A 302 4.54 -1.55 -30.14
C GLU A 302 4.31 -1.83 -31.63
N LEU A 303 3.14 -2.33 -32.02
CA LEU A 303 2.85 -2.64 -33.42
C LEU A 303 2.59 -1.40 -34.26
N SER A 304 1.99 -0.35 -33.70
CA SER A 304 1.80 0.92 -34.42
C SER A 304 3.14 1.58 -34.75
N LYS A 305 4.11 1.57 -33.83
CA LYS A 305 5.49 2.04 -34.08
C LYS A 305 6.16 1.31 -35.25
N LYS A 306 5.77 0.06 -35.53
CA LYS A 306 6.30 -0.77 -36.60
C LYS A 306 5.55 -0.61 -37.94
N GLY A 307 4.60 0.33 -38.03
CA GLY A 307 3.87 0.65 -39.26
C GLY A 307 2.66 -0.23 -39.54
N HIS A 308 2.25 -1.09 -38.58
CA HIS A 308 1.03 -1.89 -38.71
C HIS A 308 -0.21 -1.05 -38.38
N SER A 309 -1.32 -1.31 -39.07
CA SER A 309 -2.61 -0.68 -38.77
C SER A 309 -3.28 -1.41 -37.59
N VAL A 310 -3.34 -0.77 -36.42
CA VAL A 310 -3.88 -1.41 -35.21
C VAL A 310 -5.24 -0.82 -34.82
N THR A 311 -6.22 -1.70 -34.58
CA THR A 311 -7.50 -1.34 -33.95
C THR A 311 -7.66 -2.06 -32.62
N VAL A 312 -7.84 -1.30 -31.54
CA VAL A 312 -8.15 -1.80 -30.20
C VAL A 312 -9.66 -1.79 -30.00
N PHE A 313 -10.21 -2.91 -29.54
CA PHE A 313 -11.62 -3.08 -29.19
C PHE A 313 -11.74 -3.22 -27.68
N GLU A 314 -12.45 -2.30 -27.04
CA GLU A 314 -12.68 -2.24 -25.60
C GLU A 314 -14.17 -2.39 -25.29
N ALA A 315 -14.51 -3.22 -24.32
CA ALA A 315 -15.89 -3.51 -23.96
C ALA A 315 -16.55 -2.35 -23.20
N LEU A 316 -15.78 -1.65 -22.36
CA LEU A 316 -16.26 -0.50 -21.58
C LEU A 316 -16.23 0.79 -22.40
N HIS A 317 -16.94 1.80 -21.93
CA HIS A 317 -16.95 3.16 -22.51
C HIS A 317 -15.64 3.94 -22.29
N LYS A 318 -14.64 3.34 -21.61
CA LYS A 318 -13.30 3.91 -21.39
C LYS A 318 -12.20 2.87 -21.52
N ALA A 319 -11.12 3.27 -22.18
CA ALA A 319 -9.90 2.48 -22.30
C ALA A 319 -9.00 2.58 -21.05
N GLY A 320 -8.24 1.52 -20.77
CA GLY A 320 -7.28 1.42 -19.66
C GLY A 320 -7.49 0.21 -18.76
N GLY A 321 -8.62 -0.51 -18.89
CA GLY A 321 -8.93 -1.70 -18.10
C GLY A 321 -8.87 -1.43 -16.59
N VAL A 322 -8.19 -2.30 -15.84
CA VAL A 322 -8.05 -2.18 -14.36
C VAL A 322 -7.45 -0.84 -13.92
N LEU A 323 -6.71 -0.14 -14.78
CA LEU A 323 -6.17 1.18 -14.50
C LEU A 323 -7.26 2.24 -14.31
N VAL A 324 -8.44 2.03 -14.91
CA VAL A 324 -9.59 2.94 -14.84
C VAL A 324 -10.63 2.45 -13.84
N TYR A 325 -11.08 1.19 -13.94
CA TYR A 325 -12.18 0.71 -13.11
C TYR A 325 -11.73 0.11 -11.77
N GLY A 326 -10.47 -0.33 -11.65
CA GLY A 326 -9.98 -1.10 -10.49
C GLY A 326 -9.16 -0.26 -9.51
N ILE A 327 -7.99 0.21 -9.95
CA ILE A 327 -7.06 0.97 -9.09
C ILE A 327 -7.70 2.34 -8.82
N PRO A 328 -7.80 2.84 -7.57
CA PRO A 328 -8.46 4.12 -7.29
C PRO A 328 -7.66 5.37 -7.68
N GLU A 329 -8.34 6.52 -7.76
CA GLU A 329 -7.75 7.83 -8.09
C GLU A 329 -6.59 8.21 -7.14
N PHE A 330 -6.72 7.89 -5.85
CA PHE A 330 -5.72 8.23 -4.84
C PHE A 330 -4.40 7.44 -4.96
N ARG A 331 -4.36 6.42 -5.82
CA ARG A 331 -3.14 5.67 -6.21
C ARG A 331 -2.72 5.92 -7.65
N LEU A 332 -3.70 5.99 -8.55
CA LEU A 332 -3.48 6.17 -9.98
C LEU A 332 -4.52 7.15 -10.55
N PRO A 333 -4.15 8.43 -10.66
CA PRO A 333 -5.01 9.45 -11.24
C PRO A 333 -5.48 9.14 -12.67
N LYS A 334 -6.77 9.28 -12.95
CA LYS A 334 -7.33 8.88 -14.27
C LYS A 334 -6.87 9.76 -15.41
N ALA A 335 -6.55 11.01 -15.13
CA ALA A 335 -5.94 11.91 -16.12
C ALA A 335 -4.61 11.36 -16.67
N ILE A 336 -3.85 10.62 -15.86
CA ILE A 336 -2.60 9.99 -16.28
C ILE A 336 -2.88 8.82 -17.22
N VAL A 337 -3.84 7.96 -16.85
CA VAL A 337 -4.23 6.83 -17.71
C VAL A 337 -4.74 7.32 -19.06
N GLN A 338 -5.57 8.37 -19.06
CA GLN A 338 -6.07 8.98 -20.30
C GLN A 338 -4.93 9.50 -21.17
N ARG A 339 -3.95 10.22 -20.59
CA ARG A 339 -2.78 10.71 -21.33
C ARG A 339 -1.98 9.59 -21.98
N GLU A 340 -1.81 8.46 -21.29
CA GLU A 340 -1.10 7.30 -21.83
C GLU A 340 -1.89 6.61 -22.96
N VAL A 341 -3.22 6.53 -22.84
CA VAL A 341 -4.11 6.06 -23.91
C VAL A 341 -4.04 6.99 -25.13
N ASP A 342 -4.04 8.31 -24.91
CA ASP A 342 -3.92 9.32 -25.96
C ASP A 342 -2.55 9.22 -26.65
N TYR A 343 -1.48 8.94 -25.89
CA TYR A 343 -0.15 8.70 -26.44
C TYR A 343 -0.13 7.46 -27.36
N VAL A 344 -0.74 6.35 -26.94
CA VAL A 344 -0.88 5.16 -27.81
C VAL A 344 -1.68 5.47 -29.07
N SER A 345 -2.70 6.32 -28.97
CA SER A 345 -3.46 6.78 -30.14
C SER A 345 -2.61 7.64 -31.08
N LYS A 346 -1.76 8.52 -30.54
CA LYS A 346 -0.79 9.31 -31.32
C LYS A 346 0.27 8.47 -32.03
N LEU A 347 0.55 7.25 -31.56
CA LEU A 347 1.41 6.29 -32.27
C LEU A 347 0.74 5.67 -33.50
N GLY A 348 -0.58 5.85 -33.68
CA GLY A 348 -1.35 5.36 -34.83
C GLY A 348 -2.40 4.31 -34.50
N ALA A 349 -2.58 3.94 -33.23
CA ALA A 349 -3.61 2.99 -32.83
C ALA A 349 -5.00 3.64 -32.85
N THR A 350 -5.99 2.94 -33.42
CA THR A 350 -7.40 3.34 -33.32
C THR A 350 -8.07 2.61 -32.16
N ILE A 351 -8.70 3.33 -31.24
CA ILE A 351 -9.37 2.73 -30.08
C ILE A 351 -10.89 2.85 -30.25
N LYS A 352 -11.58 1.70 -30.23
CA LYS A 352 -13.03 1.58 -30.28
C LYS A 352 -13.55 1.05 -28.94
N VAL A 353 -14.24 1.90 -28.21
CA VAL A 353 -14.93 1.56 -26.96
C VAL A 353 -16.30 0.92 -27.23
N ASP A 354 -16.98 0.49 -26.17
CA ASP A 354 -18.33 -0.08 -26.21
C ASP A 354 -18.48 -1.27 -27.18
N THR A 355 -17.40 -2.03 -27.39
CA THR A 355 -17.35 -3.16 -28.31
C THR A 355 -16.99 -4.45 -27.57
N ILE A 356 -18.01 -5.28 -27.30
CA ILE A 356 -17.85 -6.56 -26.63
C ILE A 356 -17.50 -7.64 -27.67
N VAL A 357 -16.22 -7.95 -27.82
CA VAL A 357 -15.78 -9.07 -28.68
C VAL A 357 -16.20 -10.41 -28.06
N GLY A 358 -16.88 -11.23 -28.84
CA GLY A 358 -17.57 -12.45 -28.43
C GLY A 358 -19.10 -12.32 -28.37
N GLN A 359 -19.63 -11.10 -28.41
CA GLN A 359 -21.07 -10.83 -28.52
C GLN A 359 -21.41 -9.89 -29.67
N ALA A 360 -20.83 -8.68 -29.67
CA ALA A 360 -21.06 -7.68 -30.72
C ALA A 360 -20.32 -8.03 -32.02
N ILE A 361 -19.16 -8.67 -31.90
CA ILE A 361 -18.34 -9.16 -33.00
C ILE A 361 -17.52 -10.35 -32.54
N THR A 362 -17.39 -11.39 -33.35
CA THR A 362 -16.62 -12.60 -33.05
C THR A 362 -15.19 -12.53 -33.61
N VAL A 363 -14.34 -13.45 -33.16
CA VAL A 363 -12.96 -13.60 -33.69
C VAL A 363 -12.98 -13.94 -35.20
N ASP A 364 -13.94 -14.74 -35.64
CA ASP A 364 -14.11 -15.12 -37.05
C ASP A 364 -14.53 -13.93 -37.93
N GLU A 365 -15.42 -13.08 -37.42
CA GLU A 365 -15.83 -11.85 -38.10
C GLU A 365 -14.69 -10.84 -38.16
N LEU A 366 -13.84 -10.74 -37.13
CA LEU A 366 -12.62 -9.92 -37.19
C LEU A 366 -11.70 -10.39 -38.33
N PHE A 367 -11.43 -11.69 -38.45
CA PHE A 367 -10.67 -12.20 -39.61
C PHE A 367 -11.38 -11.89 -40.93
N SER A 368 -12.71 -12.06 -40.99
CA SER A 368 -13.52 -11.77 -42.19
C SER A 368 -13.51 -10.29 -42.58
N GLN A 369 -13.31 -9.38 -41.63
CA GLN A 369 -13.11 -7.94 -41.87
C GLN A 369 -11.70 -7.58 -42.35
N GLY A 370 -10.82 -8.56 -42.54
CA GLY A 370 -9.49 -8.40 -43.10
C GLY A 370 -8.41 -8.03 -42.07
N PHE A 371 -8.57 -8.42 -40.81
CA PHE A 371 -7.46 -8.38 -39.84
C PHE A 371 -6.53 -9.59 -40.06
N ASP A 372 -5.23 -9.35 -40.21
CA ASP A 372 -4.21 -10.38 -40.43
C ASP A 372 -3.83 -11.13 -39.14
N ALA A 373 -3.93 -10.46 -37.99
CA ALA A 373 -3.65 -11.05 -36.68
C ALA A 373 -4.53 -10.43 -35.58
N ILE A 374 -4.76 -11.20 -34.52
CA ILE A 374 -5.58 -10.80 -33.37
C ILE A 374 -4.79 -11.03 -32.08
N PHE A 375 -4.77 -10.05 -31.19
CA PHE A 375 -4.26 -10.20 -29.82
C PHE A 375 -5.42 -10.18 -28.82
N VAL A 376 -5.47 -11.13 -27.89
CA VAL A 376 -6.46 -11.21 -26.82
C VAL A 376 -5.82 -10.83 -25.48
N GLY A 377 -6.25 -9.69 -24.94
CA GLY A 377 -5.77 -9.10 -23.69
C GLY A 377 -6.92 -8.70 -22.75
N THR A 378 -7.98 -9.51 -22.70
CA THR A 378 -9.22 -9.22 -21.95
C THR A 378 -9.08 -9.33 -20.42
N GLY A 379 -7.93 -9.80 -19.93
CA GLY A 379 -7.63 -9.93 -18.50
C GLY A 379 -8.45 -11.00 -17.77
N ALA A 380 -8.47 -10.92 -16.44
CA ALA A 380 -9.20 -11.81 -15.54
C ALA A 380 -10.18 -11.01 -14.66
N GLY A 381 -11.31 -10.57 -15.25
CA GLY A 381 -12.27 -9.66 -14.60
C GLY A 381 -13.51 -10.32 -13.98
N LEU A 382 -13.63 -11.65 -13.97
CA LEU A 382 -14.77 -12.36 -13.38
C LEU A 382 -14.54 -12.55 -11.87
N PRO A 383 -15.35 -11.97 -10.97
CA PRO A 383 -15.10 -12.07 -9.53
C PRO A 383 -15.31 -13.50 -9.01
N TYR A 384 -14.51 -13.90 -8.03
CA TYR A 384 -14.79 -15.09 -7.22
C TYR A 384 -15.59 -14.73 -5.97
N PHE A 385 -16.48 -15.64 -5.61
CA PHE A 385 -17.29 -15.59 -4.40
C PHE A 385 -16.87 -16.73 -3.45
N LEU A 386 -17.09 -16.53 -2.15
CA LEU A 386 -16.75 -17.50 -1.10
C LEU A 386 -17.63 -18.74 -1.16
N ASN A 387 -18.84 -18.62 -1.71
CA ASN A 387 -19.90 -19.63 -1.69
C ASN A 387 -20.33 -19.99 -0.28
N ILE A 388 -20.54 -18.97 0.55
CA ILE A 388 -21.02 -19.10 1.93
C ILE A 388 -22.48 -18.65 2.06
N PRO A 389 -23.21 -19.12 3.08
CA PRO A 389 -24.58 -18.64 3.33
C PRO A 389 -24.62 -17.12 3.50
N GLY A 390 -25.65 -16.48 2.94
CA GLY A 390 -25.90 -15.04 3.04
C GLY A 390 -25.13 -14.16 2.05
N GLU A 391 -24.31 -14.72 1.16
CA GLU A 391 -23.51 -13.96 0.19
C GLU A 391 -24.35 -13.15 -0.83
N ASN A 392 -25.66 -13.43 -0.94
CA ASN A 392 -26.60 -12.70 -1.80
C ASN A 392 -27.43 -11.63 -1.05
N LEU A 393 -27.12 -11.32 0.22
CA LEU A 393 -27.82 -10.31 0.98
C LEU A 393 -27.56 -8.89 0.44
N ASN A 394 -28.51 -7.98 0.66
CA ASN A 394 -28.31 -6.57 0.32
C ASN A 394 -27.18 -5.98 1.17
N GLY A 395 -26.21 -5.32 0.53
CA GLY A 395 -25.00 -4.82 1.18
C GLY A 395 -23.78 -5.73 1.00
N VAL A 396 -23.93 -6.89 0.34
CA VAL A 396 -22.79 -7.66 -0.15
C VAL A 396 -22.39 -7.16 -1.53
N TYR A 397 -21.10 -6.88 -1.72
CA TYR A 397 -20.50 -6.50 -2.99
C TYR A 397 -19.39 -7.47 -3.37
N SER A 398 -19.23 -7.71 -4.67
CA SER A 398 -17.90 -8.06 -5.19
C SER A 398 -17.02 -6.82 -5.20
N ALA A 399 -15.71 -6.97 -4.96
CA ALA A 399 -14.77 -5.85 -5.08
C ALA A 399 -14.81 -5.23 -6.50
N ASN A 400 -15.07 -6.03 -7.52
CA ASN A 400 -15.25 -5.58 -8.90
C ASN A 400 -16.38 -4.56 -9.01
N GLU A 401 -17.56 -4.89 -8.49
CA GLU A 401 -18.71 -3.99 -8.50
C GLU A 401 -18.41 -2.72 -7.70
N PHE A 402 -17.95 -2.87 -6.46
CA PHE A 402 -17.68 -1.76 -5.55
C PHE A 402 -16.68 -0.76 -6.15
N LEU A 403 -15.55 -1.26 -6.65
CA LEU A 403 -14.52 -0.44 -7.26
C LEU A 403 -14.95 0.12 -8.63
N THR A 404 -15.73 -0.61 -9.43
CA THR A 404 -16.24 -0.06 -10.70
C THR A 404 -17.21 1.10 -10.45
N ARG A 405 -18.13 0.95 -9.49
CA ARG A 405 -19.01 2.04 -9.05
C ARG A 405 -18.21 3.24 -8.55
N ALA A 406 -17.25 3.01 -7.67
CA ALA A 406 -16.42 4.08 -7.12
C ALA A 406 -15.54 4.76 -8.17
N ASN A 407 -14.82 4.00 -8.99
CA ASN A 407 -13.75 4.54 -9.84
C ASN A 407 -14.23 4.92 -11.25
N LEU A 408 -14.90 3.99 -11.94
CA LEU A 408 -15.35 4.21 -13.33
C LEU A 408 -16.57 5.13 -13.34
N MET A 409 -17.54 4.85 -12.47
CA MET A 409 -18.80 5.58 -12.40
C MET A 409 -18.77 6.77 -11.43
N LYS A 410 -17.67 6.95 -10.70
CA LYS A 410 -17.43 8.05 -9.75
C LYS A 410 -18.53 8.22 -8.69
N ALA A 411 -19.03 7.10 -8.17
CA ALA A 411 -20.11 7.09 -7.18
C ALA A 411 -19.78 7.85 -5.87
N TYR A 412 -18.51 8.13 -5.59
CA TYR A 412 -18.09 9.00 -4.47
C TYR A 412 -18.44 10.48 -4.66
N LEU A 413 -18.83 10.89 -5.87
CA LEU A 413 -19.31 12.25 -6.18
C LEU A 413 -20.83 12.30 -6.31
N PHE A 414 -21.56 11.24 -5.96
CA PHE A 414 -23.03 11.26 -5.99
C PHE A 414 -23.58 12.40 -5.11
N PRO A 415 -24.57 13.21 -5.59
CA PRO A 415 -25.36 13.03 -6.80
C PRO A 415 -24.85 13.78 -8.06
N GLU A 416 -23.61 14.29 -8.10
CA GLU A 416 -23.02 14.87 -9.32
C GLU A 416 -22.91 13.83 -10.45
N TYR A 417 -22.67 12.57 -10.08
CA TYR A 417 -22.72 11.41 -10.97
C TYR A 417 -23.90 10.51 -10.58
N ASP A 418 -24.59 9.96 -11.58
CA ASP A 418 -25.87 9.27 -11.38
C ASP A 418 -25.76 7.93 -10.63
N THR A 419 -24.59 7.30 -10.62
CA THR A 419 -24.42 5.98 -10.01
C THR A 419 -24.24 6.08 -8.50
N PRO A 420 -25.13 5.48 -7.67
CA PRO A 420 -24.92 5.43 -6.23
C PRO A 420 -23.99 4.28 -5.82
N VAL A 421 -23.42 4.39 -4.62
CA VAL A 421 -22.75 3.30 -3.90
C VAL A 421 -23.22 3.30 -2.44
N ARG A 422 -23.62 2.15 -1.91
CA ARG A 422 -23.90 2.00 -0.49
C ARG A 422 -22.62 1.59 0.21
N VAL A 423 -22.22 2.38 1.19
CA VAL A 423 -20.96 2.16 1.91
C VAL A 423 -21.26 1.59 3.29
N GLY A 424 -22.39 1.99 3.90
CA GLY A 424 -22.67 1.64 5.28
C GLY A 424 -21.78 2.42 6.25
N SER A 425 -21.94 2.12 7.53
CA SER A 425 -21.18 2.69 8.63
C SER A 425 -20.03 1.78 9.06
N LYS A 426 -20.16 0.45 8.87
CA LYS A 426 -19.16 -0.56 9.22
C LYS A 426 -19.00 -1.57 8.10
N VAL A 427 -17.84 -1.59 7.46
CA VAL A 427 -17.55 -2.40 6.27
C VAL A 427 -16.57 -3.51 6.61
N ALA A 428 -16.89 -4.75 6.25
CA ALA A 428 -15.90 -5.84 6.17
C ALA A 428 -15.40 -6.01 4.74
N VAL A 429 -14.09 -5.94 4.53
CA VAL A 429 -13.45 -6.29 3.26
C VAL A 429 -12.73 -7.61 3.40
N VAL A 430 -13.13 -8.61 2.63
CA VAL A 430 -12.58 -9.97 2.70
C VAL A 430 -11.48 -10.14 1.67
N GLY A 431 -10.22 -10.17 2.12
CA GLY A 431 -9.05 -10.37 1.24
C GLY A 431 -7.79 -9.71 1.79
N GLY A 432 -6.66 -9.96 1.13
CA GLY A 432 -5.36 -9.39 1.52
C GLY A 432 -4.52 -8.87 0.35
N GLY A 433 -5.06 -8.84 -0.87
CA GLY A 433 -4.37 -8.31 -2.05
C GLY A 433 -4.60 -6.81 -2.25
N ASN A 434 -3.99 -6.26 -3.31
CA ASN A 434 -4.17 -4.84 -3.66
C ASN A 434 -5.65 -4.47 -3.85
N VAL A 435 -6.46 -5.36 -4.45
CA VAL A 435 -7.91 -5.15 -4.61
C VAL A 435 -8.62 -5.00 -3.26
N ALA A 436 -8.19 -5.74 -2.24
CA ALA A 436 -8.74 -5.62 -0.89
C ALA A 436 -8.29 -4.30 -0.23
N MET A 437 -7.03 -3.91 -0.38
CA MET A 437 -6.53 -2.61 0.11
C MET A 437 -7.27 -1.45 -0.55
N ASP A 438 -7.44 -1.50 -1.87
CA ASP A 438 -8.16 -0.48 -2.64
C ASP A 438 -9.61 -0.38 -2.17
N SER A 439 -10.30 -1.51 -2.04
CA SER A 439 -11.69 -1.55 -1.56
C SER A 439 -11.81 -0.99 -0.15
N ALA A 440 -10.91 -1.37 0.76
CA ALA A 440 -10.91 -0.92 2.14
C ALA A 440 -10.66 0.60 2.25
N ARG A 441 -9.69 1.10 1.48
CA ARG A 441 -9.32 2.52 1.47
C ARG A 441 -10.35 3.42 0.78
N VAL A 442 -11.06 2.89 -0.23
CA VAL A 442 -12.23 3.55 -0.83
C VAL A 442 -13.38 3.60 0.18
N ALA A 443 -13.70 2.49 0.85
CA ALA A 443 -14.74 2.45 1.88
C ALA A 443 -14.43 3.43 3.03
N LYS A 444 -13.17 3.51 3.47
CA LYS A 444 -12.74 4.46 4.51
C LYS A 444 -12.95 5.91 4.09
N ARG A 445 -12.64 6.23 2.82
CA ARG A 445 -12.85 7.58 2.25
C ARG A 445 -14.30 7.98 2.10
N LEU A 446 -15.17 6.98 2.01
CA LEU A 446 -16.61 7.17 1.98
C LEU A 446 -17.23 7.23 3.39
N GLY A 447 -16.41 7.25 4.44
CA GLY A 447 -16.84 7.53 5.82
C GLY A 447 -17.10 6.29 6.69
N ALA A 448 -16.80 5.08 6.22
CA ALA A 448 -17.02 3.87 7.02
C ALA A 448 -15.86 3.55 7.98
N ASP A 449 -16.17 2.85 9.06
CA ASP A 449 -15.20 2.06 9.81
C ASP A 449 -14.97 0.73 9.09
N VAL A 450 -13.70 0.39 8.84
CA VAL A 450 -13.36 -0.68 7.90
C VAL A 450 -12.55 -1.77 8.59
N TYR A 451 -13.04 -3.00 8.49
CA TYR A 451 -12.37 -4.22 8.91
C TYR A 451 -11.84 -4.96 7.70
N LEU A 452 -10.52 -5.11 7.59
CA LEU A 452 -9.90 -5.98 6.61
C LEU A 452 -9.80 -7.40 7.16
N VAL A 453 -10.66 -8.30 6.68
CA VAL A 453 -10.69 -9.70 7.10
C VAL A 453 -9.78 -10.52 6.18
N TYR A 454 -8.68 -11.02 6.74
CA TYR A 454 -7.71 -11.82 5.99
C TYR A 454 -7.36 -13.11 6.71
N ARG A 455 -7.52 -14.24 6.01
CA ARG A 455 -7.31 -15.58 6.56
C ARG A 455 -5.86 -15.94 6.90
N ARG A 456 -4.87 -15.12 6.54
CA ARG A 456 -3.44 -15.35 6.86
C ARG A 456 -2.84 -14.18 7.65
N SER A 457 -1.54 -14.26 7.96
CA SER A 457 -0.84 -13.19 8.65
C SER A 457 -0.37 -12.08 7.68
N ARG A 458 0.21 -11.01 8.25
CA ARG A 458 0.81 -9.90 7.50
C ARG A 458 1.93 -10.38 6.56
N ALA A 459 2.69 -11.42 6.95
CA ALA A 459 3.81 -11.91 6.15
C ALA A 459 3.37 -12.59 4.83
N GLU A 460 2.19 -13.22 4.80
CA GLU A 460 1.63 -13.84 3.60
C GLU A 460 0.74 -12.90 2.79
N MET A 461 0.65 -11.61 3.16
CA MET A 461 -0.20 -10.64 2.48
C MET A 461 0.37 -10.31 1.08
N PRO A 462 -0.41 -10.52 0.00
CA PRO A 462 0.08 -10.26 -1.35
C PRO A 462 -0.05 -8.79 -1.80
N ALA A 463 -0.65 -7.92 -0.98
CA ALA A 463 -0.70 -6.48 -1.27
C ALA A 463 0.70 -5.87 -1.28
N ARG A 464 0.86 -4.82 -2.09
CA ARG A 464 2.07 -3.99 -2.12
C ARG A 464 2.29 -3.38 -0.73
N ALA A 465 3.52 -3.43 -0.24
CA ALA A 465 3.82 -3.07 1.15
C ALA A 465 3.47 -1.60 1.47
N GLU A 466 3.71 -0.70 0.51
CA GLU A 466 3.36 0.73 0.61
C GLU A 466 1.85 0.92 0.81
N GLU A 467 1.00 0.14 0.13
CA GLU A 467 -0.46 0.27 0.22
C GLU A 467 -1.01 -0.30 1.52
N ALA A 468 -0.43 -1.41 1.99
CA ALA A 468 -0.80 -1.99 3.27
C ALA A 468 -0.40 -1.08 4.45
N HIS A 469 0.74 -0.38 4.33
CA HIS A 469 1.16 0.64 5.28
C HIS A 469 0.22 1.86 5.25
N HIS A 470 -0.12 2.36 4.05
CA HIS A 470 -1.06 3.48 3.93
C HIS A 470 -2.44 3.15 4.49
N ALA A 471 -2.91 1.91 4.33
CA ALA A 471 -4.16 1.44 4.90
C ALA A 471 -4.15 1.44 6.44
N GLU A 472 -3.04 1.04 7.07
CA GLU A 472 -2.87 1.08 8.53
C GLU A 472 -2.85 2.53 9.05
N GLU A 473 -2.10 3.42 8.39
CA GLU A 473 -2.07 4.85 8.74
C GLU A 473 -3.44 5.53 8.59
N GLU A 474 -4.28 5.05 7.69
CA GLU A 474 -5.66 5.51 7.47
C GLU A 474 -6.66 4.94 8.50
N GLY A 475 -6.20 4.09 9.42
CA GLY A 475 -7.00 3.54 10.51
C GLY A 475 -7.91 2.37 10.09
N ILE A 476 -7.55 1.62 9.06
CA ILE A 476 -8.23 0.36 8.72
C ILE A 476 -7.84 -0.70 9.77
N ASP A 477 -8.83 -1.44 10.28
CA ASP A 477 -8.63 -2.49 11.28
C ASP A 477 -8.32 -3.84 10.61
N PHE A 478 -7.10 -4.34 10.79
CA PHE A 478 -6.64 -5.58 10.18
C PHE A 478 -7.01 -6.79 11.05
N ARG A 479 -8.10 -7.46 10.67
CA ARG A 479 -8.52 -8.75 11.22
C ARG A 479 -7.78 -9.88 10.50
N LEU A 480 -6.50 -10.00 10.82
CA LEU A 480 -5.62 -11.08 10.34
C LEU A 480 -6.01 -12.42 10.97
N LEU A 481 -5.58 -13.52 10.34
CA LEU A 481 -5.89 -14.88 10.78
C LEU A 481 -7.40 -15.06 11.04
N THR A 482 -8.23 -14.52 10.16
CA THR A 482 -9.69 -14.52 10.31
C THR A 482 -10.33 -14.86 8.97
N ASN A 483 -11.25 -15.82 8.95
CA ASN A 483 -11.92 -16.28 7.74
C ASN A 483 -13.45 -16.22 7.89
N PRO A 484 -14.21 -15.71 6.91
CA PRO A 484 -15.67 -15.73 6.97
C PRO A 484 -16.28 -17.13 6.80
N ILE A 485 -17.38 -17.36 7.51
CA ILE A 485 -18.16 -18.61 7.47
C ILE A 485 -19.59 -18.38 6.96
N ARG A 486 -20.22 -17.25 7.29
CA ARG A 486 -21.50 -16.82 6.72
C ARG A 486 -21.70 -15.32 6.88
N VAL A 487 -22.50 -14.73 6.00
CA VAL A 487 -23.02 -13.37 6.14
C VAL A 487 -24.37 -13.43 6.85
N VAL A 488 -24.56 -12.61 7.88
CA VAL A 488 -25.76 -12.57 8.72
C VAL A 488 -26.65 -11.43 8.25
N GLY A 489 -27.91 -11.75 7.94
CA GLY A 489 -28.92 -10.79 7.51
C GLY A 489 -29.90 -10.40 8.61
N ASP A 490 -30.56 -9.25 8.46
CA ASP A 490 -31.77 -8.89 9.20
C ASP A 490 -33.04 -9.42 8.52
N GLU A 491 -34.20 -9.12 9.12
CA GLU A 491 -35.51 -9.54 8.63
C GLU A 491 -35.88 -8.94 7.26
N SER A 492 -35.23 -7.84 6.87
CA SER A 492 -35.44 -7.15 5.59
C SER A 492 -34.44 -7.58 4.51
N GLY A 493 -33.59 -8.58 4.81
CA GLY A 493 -32.59 -9.11 3.88
C GLY A 493 -31.34 -8.23 3.71
N TRP A 494 -31.07 -7.33 4.66
CA TRP A 494 -29.84 -6.53 4.69
C TRP A 494 -28.78 -7.16 5.57
N VAL A 495 -27.51 -6.96 5.21
CA VAL A 495 -26.38 -7.37 6.06
C VAL A 495 -26.48 -6.67 7.42
N LYS A 496 -26.34 -7.48 8.49
CA LYS A 496 -26.23 -7.05 9.90
C LYS A 496 -24.92 -7.51 10.55
N GLY A 497 -24.21 -8.44 9.92
CA GLY A 497 -22.90 -8.87 10.39
C GLY A 497 -22.27 -9.94 9.52
N ILE A 498 -21.04 -10.31 9.85
CA ILE A 498 -20.33 -11.43 9.23
C ILE A 498 -19.81 -12.35 10.32
N GLU A 499 -20.20 -13.62 10.27
CA GLU A 499 -19.64 -14.64 11.17
C GLU A 499 -18.30 -15.08 10.61
N VAL A 500 -17.29 -15.07 11.47
CA VAL A 500 -15.91 -15.41 11.15
C VAL A 500 -15.37 -16.42 12.14
N VAL A 501 -14.34 -17.15 11.72
CA VAL A 501 -13.57 -18.09 12.55
C VAL A 501 -12.10 -17.66 12.58
N LYS A 502 -11.43 -17.81 13.73
CA LYS A 502 -9.99 -17.56 13.82
C LYS A 502 -9.22 -18.67 13.12
N GLN A 503 -8.09 -18.31 12.55
CA GLN A 503 -7.18 -19.20 11.84
C GLN A 503 -5.87 -19.36 12.62
N GLU A 504 -5.23 -20.50 12.46
CA GLU A 504 -3.81 -20.67 12.70
C GLU A 504 -3.09 -21.01 11.39
N LEU A 505 -1.77 -20.80 11.35
CA LEU A 505 -0.98 -21.10 10.16
C LEU A 505 -0.41 -22.52 10.25
N GLY A 506 -0.81 -23.37 9.32
CA GLY A 506 -0.20 -24.67 9.07
C GLY A 506 1.03 -24.59 8.16
N GLU A 507 1.29 -25.70 7.46
CA GLU A 507 2.40 -25.83 6.51
C GLU A 507 2.22 -24.95 5.26
N PRO A 508 3.32 -24.55 4.60
CA PRO A 508 3.28 -23.86 3.30
C PRO A 508 2.48 -24.61 2.23
N ASP A 509 1.70 -23.87 1.44
CA ASP A 509 1.03 -24.33 0.22
C ASP A 509 1.98 -24.31 -1.00
N ALA A 510 1.47 -24.70 -2.17
CA ALA A 510 2.25 -24.75 -3.41
C ALA A 510 2.78 -23.37 -3.85
N SER A 511 2.23 -22.27 -3.33
CA SER A 511 2.75 -20.91 -3.54
C SER A 511 3.80 -20.49 -2.51
N GLY A 512 4.16 -21.38 -1.58
CA GLY A 512 5.08 -21.12 -0.46
C GLY A 512 4.44 -20.38 0.72
N ARG A 513 3.14 -20.06 0.66
CA ARG A 513 2.42 -19.36 1.74
C ARG A 513 1.82 -20.36 2.71
N ARG A 514 1.93 -20.10 4.01
CA ARG A 514 1.34 -20.98 5.03
C ARG A 514 -0.17 -21.13 4.85
N ARG A 515 -0.66 -22.36 4.97
CA ARG A 515 -2.08 -22.69 4.85
C ARG A 515 -2.83 -22.23 6.11
N PRO A 516 -3.97 -21.55 5.97
CA PRO A 516 -4.80 -21.21 7.10
C PRO A 516 -5.63 -22.45 7.53
N VAL A 517 -5.77 -22.67 8.84
CA VAL A 517 -6.51 -23.77 9.45
C VAL A 517 -7.45 -23.21 10.51
N ASP A 518 -8.72 -23.62 10.49
CA ASP A 518 -9.73 -23.17 11.45
C ASP A 518 -9.38 -23.58 12.89
N ILE A 519 -9.45 -22.63 13.81
CA ILE A 519 -9.43 -22.92 15.25
C ILE A 519 -10.85 -23.24 15.69
N VAL A 520 -11.14 -24.51 15.96
CA VAL A 520 -12.48 -24.99 16.33
C VAL A 520 -13.00 -24.24 17.56
N GLY A 521 -14.27 -23.81 17.52
CA GLY A 521 -14.93 -23.09 18.62
C GLY A 521 -14.53 -21.62 18.76
N SER A 522 -13.75 -21.07 17.82
CA SER A 522 -13.31 -19.66 17.85
C SER A 522 -14.22 -18.69 17.08
N ASN A 523 -15.40 -19.14 16.66
CA ASN A 523 -16.33 -18.35 15.87
C ASN A 523 -16.85 -17.14 16.64
N TYR A 524 -16.98 -16.01 15.95
CA TYR A 524 -17.62 -14.81 16.47
C TYR A 524 -18.21 -13.99 15.32
N ILE A 525 -19.07 -13.01 15.64
CA ILE A 525 -19.68 -12.12 14.65
C ILE A 525 -18.99 -10.77 14.72
N ILE A 526 -18.60 -10.25 13.55
CA ILE A 526 -18.21 -8.85 13.38
C ILE A 526 -19.48 -8.10 12.92
N ASP A 527 -19.87 -7.09 13.70
CA ASP A 527 -21.00 -6.21 13.40
C ASP A 527 -20.65 -5.28 12.22
N VAL A 528 -21.29 -5.51 11.07
CA VAL A 528 -21.08 -4.79 9.81
C VAL A 528 -22.39 -4.68 9.04
N ASP A 529 -22.53 -3.63 8.24
CA ASP A 529 -23.70 -3.40 7.37
C ASP A 529 -23.37 -3.52 5.88
N VAL A 530 -22.09 -3.66 5.53
CA VAL A 530 -21.60 -3.94 4.17
C VAL A 530 -20.45 -4.95 4.21
N VAL A 531 -20.45 -5.88 3.26
CA VAL A 531 -19.37 -6.86 3.05
C VAL A 531 -18.86 -6.78 1.62
N ILE A 532 -17.55 -6.61 1.43
CA ILE A 532 -16.91 -6.54 0.12
C ILE A 532 -16.00 -7.75 -0.07
N ILE A 533 -16.30 -8.59 -1.06
CA ILE A 533 -15.58 -9.82 -1.37
C ILE A 533 -14.43 -9.51 -2.35
N ALA A 534 -13.18 -9.61 -1.86
CA ALA A 534 -11.96 -9.28 -2.59
C ALA A 534 -10.95 -10.45 -2.63
N ILE A 535 -11.45 -11.66 -2.89
CA ILE A 535 -10.68 -12.93 -2.78
C ILE A 535 -9.97 -13.38 -4.07
N GLY A 536 -10.11 -12.62 -5.15
CA GLY A 536 -9.51 -12.94 -6.45
C GLY A 536 -10.53 -12.96 -7.57
N GLN A 537 -10.04 -13.16 -8.78
CA GLN A 537 -10.83 -13.06 -10.01
C GLN A 537 -10.30 -14.04 -11.06
N GLY A 538 -11.16 -14.40 -12.01
CA GLY A 538 -10.92 -15.35 -13.09
C GLY A 538 -11.18 -14.77 -14.48
N PRO A 539 -10.85 -15.54 -15.52
CA PRO A 539 -11.10 -15.16 -16.91
C PRO A 539 -12.60 -15.15 -17.21
N ASN A 540 -13.06 -14.14 -17.95
CA ASN A 540 -14.45 -14.05 -18.41
C ASN A 540 -14.64 -14.92 -19.66
N PRO A 541 -15.62 -15.84 -19.68
CA PRO A 541 -15.79 -16.79 -20.77
C PRO A 541 -16.46 -16.21 -22.04
N ILE A 542 -16.93 -14.95 -22.05
CA ILE A 542 -17.67 -14.37 -23.19
C ILE A 542 -16.97 -14.60 -24.53
N LEU A 543 -15.68 -14.25 -24.64
CA LEU A 543 -14.93 -14.42 -25.89
C LEU A 543 -14.60 -15.88 -26.18
N THR A 544 -14.27 -16.66 -25.15
CA THR A 544 -13.80 -18.04 -25.36
C THR A 544 -14.95 -19.00 -25.68
N GLN A 545 -16.17 -18.70 -25.22
CA GLN A 545 -17.39 -19.45 -25.53
C GLN A 545 -18.03 -19.06 -26.87
N SER A 546 -17.64 -17.94 -27.48
CA SER A 546 -18.21 -17.47 -28.75
C SER A 546 -17.62 -18.17 -30.00
N GLY A 547 -17.18 -19.42 -29.87
CA GLY A 547 -16.57 -20.16 -30.98
C GLY A 547 -15.15 -19.73 -31.36
N ALA A 548 -14.40 -19.08 -30.46
CA ALA A 548 -13.06 -18.57 -30.79
C ALA A 548 -12.02 -19.67 -31.13
N GLY A 549 -12.29 -20.94 -30.86
CA GLY A 549 -11.39 -22.06 -31.21
C GLY A 549 -10.08 -22.07 -30.42
N LEU A 550 -10.13 -21.65 -29.16
CA LEU A 550 -8.96 -21.49 -28.28
C LEU A 550 -8.91 -22.61 -27.24
N GLU A 551 -7.72 -23.20 -27.05
CA GLU A 551 -7.47 -24.12 -25.96
C GLU A 551 -7.43 -23.38 -24.62
N LEU A 552 -8.12 -23.93 -23.62
CA LEU A 552 -8.23 -23.34 -22.29
C LEU A 552 -7.67 -24.28 -21.23
N ARG A 553 -7.06 -23.70 -20.20
CA ARG A 553 -6.71 -24.42 -18.96
C ARG A 553 -8.00 -24.74 -18.18
N LYS A 554 -7.91 -25.64 -17.21
CA LYS A 554 -9.01 -25.93 -16.27
C LYS A 554 -9.54 -24.68 -15.54
N SER A 555 -8.68 -23.67 -15.35
CA SER A 555 -9.06 -22.38 -14.75
C SER A 555 -9.83 -21.44 -15.69
N GLY A 556 -10.04 -21.83 -16.96
CA GLY A 556 -10.66 -21.01 -18.00
C GLY A 556 -9.70 -20.05 -18.72
N ASN A 557 -8.42 -19.99 -18.31
CA ASN A 557 -7.42 -19.13 -18.95
C ASN A 557 -7.02 -19.67 -20.32
N ILE A 558 -6.70 -18.78 -21.26
CA ILE A 558 -6.21 -19.16 -22.59
C ILE A 558 -4.82 -19.81 -22.46
N VAL A 559 -4.63 -20.93 -23.13
CA VAL A 559 -3.30 -21.52 -23.31
C VAL A 559 -2.57 -20.75 -24.39
N ALA A 560 -1.46 -20.12 -24.01
CA ALA A 560 -0.56 -19.42 -24.91
C ALA A 560 0.89 -19.72 -24.56
N ASP A 561 1.75 -19.67 -25.57
CA ASP A 561 3.19 -19.79 -25.41
C ASP A 561 3.74 -18.61 -24.56
N PRO A 562 4.48 -18.86 -23.47
CA PRO A 562 4.94 -17.79 -22.57
C PRO A 562 5.92 -16.78 -23.17
N GLU A 563 6.64 -17.14 -24.24
CA GLU A 563 7.68 -16.32 -24.85
C GLU A 563 7.17 -15.56 -26.09
N THR A 564 6.15 -16.07 -26.75
CA THR A 564 5.62 -15.51 -28.01
C THR A 564 4.17 -15.07 -27.91
N GLY A 565 3.41 -15.57 -26.93
CA GLY A 565 1.96 -15.34 -26.82
C GLY A 565 1.12 -16.09 -27.84
N LYS A 566 1.68 -16.97 -28.68
CA LYS A 566 0.94 -17.76 -29.68
C LYS A 566 -0.06 -18.69 -28.98
N THR A 567 -1.28 -18.75 -29.48
CA THR A 567 -2.33 -19.66 -28.96
C THR A 567 -2.45 -20.93 -29.81
N SER A 568 -3.41 -21.80 -29.49
CA SER A 568 -3.78 -22.94 -30.33
C SER A 568 -4.33 -22.54 -31.70
N ARG A 569 -4.80 -21.30 -31.85
CA ARG A 569 -5.41 -20.81 -33.10
C ARG A 569 -4.42 -19.93 -33.86
N LYS A 570 -4.11 -20.33 -35.10
CA LYS A 570 -3.22 -19.59 -36.00
C LYS A 570 -3.70 -18.15 -36.20
N GLY A 571 -2.77 -17.21 -36.08
CA GLY A 571 -3.03 -15.77 -36.19
C GLY A 571 -3.62 -15.13 -34.93
N VAL A 572 -3.89 -15.91 -33.87
CA VAL A 572 -4.41 -15.41 -32.59
C VAL A 572 -3.35 -15.55 -31.50
N PHE A 573 -3.00 -14.43 -30.90
CA PHE A 573 -2.09 -14.30 -29.78
C PHE A 573 -2.85 -13.92 -28.51
N ALA A 574 -2.30 -14.22 -27.33
CA ALA A 574 -2.87 -13.80 -26.05
C ALA A 574 -1.78 -13.45 -25.05
N GLY A 575 -2.09 -12.54 -24.12
CA GLY A 575 -1.13 -12.13 -23.10
C GLY A 575 -1.75 -11.35 -21.94
N GLY A 576 -1.01 -11.23 -20.85
CA GLY A 576 -1.49 -10.67 -19.59
C GLY A 576 -2.41 -11.62 -18.83
N ASP A 577 -3.27 -11.07 -17.99
CA ASP A 577 -4.00 -11.84 -16.97
C ASP A 577 -4.96 -12.90 -17.55
N ILE A 578 -5.37 -12.77 -18.83
CA ILE A 578 -6.16 -13.81 -19.51
C ILE A 578 -5.38 -15.13 -19.69
N VAL A 579 -4.05 -15.06 -19.74
CA VAL A 579 -3.15 -16.23 -19.83
C VAL A 579 -2.63 -16.64 -18.45
N THR A 580 -2.11 -15.68 -17.68
CA THR A 580 -1.39 -15.96 -16.42
C THR A 580 -2.29 -16.05 -15.20
N GLY A 581 -3.54 -15.57 -15.29
CA GLY A 581 -4.33 -15.20 -14.11
C GLY A 581 -3.87 -13.85 -13.54
N ALA A 582 -4.59 -13.38 -12.52
CA ALA A 582 -4.37 -12.07 -11.89
C ALA A 582 -2.89 -11.87 -11.48
N ALA A 583 -2.24 -10.86 -12.06
CA ALA A 583 -0.82 -10.59 -11.89
C ALA A 583 -0.58 -9.11 -11.56
N THR A 584 0.44 -8.50 -12.16
CA THR A 584 0.76 -7.07 -12.00
C THR A 584 0.70 -6.36 -13.36
N VAL A 585 0.42 -5.06 -13.35
CA VAL A 585 0.34 -4.23 -14.56
C VAL A 585 1.55 -4.44 -15.47
N ILE A 586 2.76 -4.40 -14.90
CA ILE A 586 4.00 -4.53 -15.67
C ILE A 586 4.24 -5.95 -16.21
N LEU A 587 3.74 -7.00 -15.55
CA LEU A 587 3.79 -8.36 -16.10
C LEU A 587 2.88 -8.48 -17.32
N ALA A 588 1.69 -7.86 -17.27
CA ALA A 588 0.79 -7.80 -18.42
C ALA A 588 1.42 -7.03 -19.60
N MET A 589 2.12 -5.93 -19.32
CA MET A 589 2.88 -5.19 -20.33
C MET A 589 4.05 -6.01 -20.89
N GLY A 590 4.79 -6.73 -20.03
CA GLY A 590 5.86 -7.64 -20.46
C GLY A 590 5.35 -8.71 -21.43
N ALA A 591 4.22 -9.35 -21.11
CA ALA A 591 3.56 -10.30 -21.98
C ALA A 591 3.11 -9.65 -23.31
N GLY A 592 2.53 -8.43 -23.25
CA GLY A 592 2.16 -7.68 -24.44
C GLY A 592 3.35 -7.35 -25.34
N ARG A 593 4.49 -6.96 -24.77
CA ARG A 593 5.72 -6.65 -25.53
C ARG A 593 6.28 -7.88 -26.23
N LYS A 594 6.33 -9.02 -25.54
CA LYS A 594 6.72 -10.32 -26.13
C LYS A 594 5.79 -10.72 -27.28
N ALA A 595 4.48 -10.63 -27.05
CA ALA A 595 3.48 -10.92 -28.07
C ALA A 595 3.60 -9.99 -29.28
N ALA A 596 3.78 -8.68 -29.08
CA ALA A 596 3.97 -7.73 -30.18
C ALA A 596 5.22 -8.01 -31.02
N ALA A 597 6.31 -8.51 -30.41
CA ALA A 597 7.50 -8.92 -31.14
C ALA A 597 7.20 -10.15 -32.03
N ALA A 598 6.56 -11.18 -31.48
CA ALA A 598 6.20 -12.39 -32.22
C ALA A 598 5.12 -12.14 -33.29
N MET A 599 4.16 -11.25 -33.03
CA MET A 599 3.14 -10.83 -33.99
C MET A 599 3.77 -10.12 -35.19
N ASP A 600 4.69 -9.19 -34.94
CA ASP A 600 5.41 -8.50 -36.02
C ASP A 600 6.21 -9.48 -36.90
N GLU A 601 6.89 -10.45 -36.29
CA GLU A 601 7.60 -11.50 -37.02
C GLU A 601 6.63 -12.35 -37.85
N TYR A 602 5.52 -12.80 -37.26
CA TYR A 602 4.46 -13.54 -37.95
C TYR A 602 3.89 -12.78 -39.14
N LEU A 603 3.61 -11.48 -38.98
CA LEU A 603 3.06 -10.64 -40.04
C LEU A 603 4.05 -10.40 -41.20
N LYS A 604 5.36 -10.45 -40.93
CA LYS A 604 6.43 -10.32 -41.93
C LYS A 604 6.72 -11.62 -42.67
N THR A 605 6.77 -12.74 -41.95
CA THR A 605 7.27 -14.03 -42.48
C THR A 605 6.15 -15.03 -42.81
N GLY A 606 4.98 -14.87 -42.22
CA GLY A 606 3.88 -15.84 -42.26
C GLY A 606 4.11 -17.09 -41.41
N GLN A 607 5.24 -17.19 -40.68
CA GLN A 607 5.60 -18.38 -39.90
C GLN A 607 4.86 -18.41 -38.55
N TRP A 608 4.07 -19.46 -38.34
CA TRP A 608 3.35 -19.73 -37.11
C TRP A 608 4.15 -20.61 -36.16
#